data_AF-A0A0G2FPH4-F1
#
_entry.id   AF-A0A0G2FPH4-F1
#
_cell.length_a   1.000
_cell.length_b   1.000
_cell.length_c   1.000
_cell.angle_alpha   90.00
_cell.angle_beta   90.00
_cell.angle_gamma   90.00
#
_symmetry.space_group_name_H-M   'P 1'
#
loop_
_entity.id
_entity.type
_entity.pdbx_description
1 polymer ?
#
loop_
_entity_poly.entity_id
_entity_poly.type
_entity_poly.pdbx_seq_one_letter_code
_entity_poly.pdbx_strand_id
1 'polypeptide(L)'
;MEDAYPQADQAQKPRRLRQKDLEELRDKHQSGEDKLIPIWKKAGPNEPHTSFVDAFSRTALATFSPQWKKQLDLHPEYCVAEGPYRGVFKLILDWIKLCIEEGNDVKFPDIEEPETNPKEDAKEYKRQHQLHILLDVIAAANYLQIPEASLQTGLKKRAAGYARKHIIDLRLVKRIYSSEVGDHLTSDLREVAAISIFEAWWTHKLDDPEFDEYVSELEQMRVDVPKLDEDLHEQFIKKKEFIAGKREERKRARDAEFSAAPVDNGFDNPHGPTDGGWDSVDGAGDAGDGWNQAAAVVTNEGAADWEKTTEEKPSWGAASDSIW
;
A
#
# COMPACT_ATOMS: atom_id res chain seq x y z
N MET A 1 24.32 0.61 44.45
CA MET A 1 23.65 1.51 43.50
C MET A 1 23.85 0.88 42.15
N GLU A 2 22.89 0.06 41.73
CA GLU A 2 22.90 -0.56 40.41
C GLU A 2 22.10 0.36 39.49
N ASP A 3 22.79 0.91 38.49
CA ASP A 3 22.21 1.74 37.44
C ASP A 3 21.34 0.86 36.54
N ALA A 4 20.03 1.07 36.64
CA ALA A 4 19.06 0.52 35.70
C ALA A 4 19.16 1.29 34.38
N TYR A 5 19.78 0.66 33.38
CA TYR A 5 19.69 1.13 32.00
C TYR A 5 18.22 1.06 31.52
N PRO A 6 17.70 2.09 30.82
CA PRO A 6 16.40 2.00 30.18
C PRO A 6 16.47 0.89 29.10
N GLN A 7 15.61 -0.12 29.24
CA GLN A 7 15.41 -1.11 28.20
C GLN A 7 14.94 -0.39 26.93
N ALA A 8 15.66 -0.63 25.83
CA ALA A 8 15.27 -0.20 24.50
C ALA A 8 13.82 -0.63 24.23
N ASP A 9 13.03 0.31 23.71
CA ASP A 9 11.66 0.08 23.24
C ASP A 9 11.61 -1.21 22.41
N GLN A 10 11.06 -2.27 22.99
CA GLN A 10 10.63 -3.42 22.21
C GLN A 10 9.56 -2.89 21.26
N ALA A 11 9.90 -2.75 19.98
CA ALA A 11 8.96 -2.39 18.93
C ALA A 11 7.71 -3.27 19.09
N GLN A 12 6.63 -2.69 19.61
CA GLN A 12 5.40 -3.41 19.86
C GLN A 12 4.93 -3.94 18.51
N LYS A 13 4.79 -5.27 18.41
CA LYS A 13 4.25 -5.89 17.21
C LYS A 13 2.96 -5.18 16.81
N PRO A 14 2.77 -4.87 15.52
CA PRO A 14 1.61 -4.11 15.07
C PRO A 14 0.33 -4.82 15.51
N ARG A 15 -0.60 -4.06 16.10
CA ARG A 15 -1.84 -4.62 16.66
C ARG A 15 -2.73 -5.13 15.52
N ARG A 16 -3.41 -6.25 15.77
CA ARG A 16 -4.39 -6.87 14.89
C ARG A 16 -5.73 -6.97 15.61
N LEU A 17 -6.83 -6.87 14.88
CA LEU A 17 -8.16 -7.23 15.38
C LEU A 17 -8.19 -8.72 15.73
N ARG A 18 -8.84 -9.06 16.85
CA ARG A 18 -8.98 -10.45 17.27
C ARG A 18 -10.12 -11.08 16.49
N GLN A 19 -9.90 -12.26 15.93
CA GLN A 19 -10.93 -13.00 15.19
C GLN A 19 -12.21 -13.17 16.02
N LYS A 20 -12.07 -13.50 17.31
CA LYS A 20 -13.21 -13.61 18.22
C LYS A 20 -14.06 -12.33 18.29
N ASP A 21 -13.44 -11.15 18.27
CA ASP A 21 -14.20 -9.88 18.30
C ASP A 21 -14.99 -9.69 17.00
N LEU A 22 -14.46 -10.15 15.86
CA LEU A 22 -15.12 -10.08 14.55
C LEU A 22 -16.26 -11.09 14.42
N GLU A 23 -16.08 -12.31 14.92
CA GLU A 23 -17.13 -13.31 15.02
C GLU A 23 -18.27 -12.82 15.92
N GLU A 24 -17.98 -12.25 17.09
CA GLU A 24 -18.99 -11.68 17.97
C GLU A 24 -19.74 -10.50 17.32
N LEU A 25 -19.05 -9.69 16.51
CA LEU A 25 -19.68 -8.62 15.74
C LEU A 25 -20.61 -9.16 14.66
N ARG A 26 -20.16 -10.17 13.90
CA ARG A 26 -20.97 -10.84 12.89
C ARG A 26 -22.24 -11.42 13.50
N ASP A 27 -22.10 -12.17 14.59
CA ASP A 27 -23.21 -12.87 15.23
C ASP A 27 -24.25 -11.87 15.77
N LYS A 28 -23.80 -10.75 16.38
CA LYS A 28 -24.70 -9.64 16.79
C LYS A 28 -25.37 -8.94 15.62
N HIS A 29 -24.67 -8.81 14.50
CA HIS A 29 -25.24 -8.22 13.29
C HIS A 29 -26.33 -9.12 12.70
N GLN A 30 -26.07 -10.42 12.60
CA GLN A 30 -27.03 -11.41 12.08
C GLN A 30 -28.24 -11.61 13.02
N SER A 31 -28.06 -11.51 14.33
CA SER A 31 -29.15 -11.59 15.31
C SER A 31 -30.00 -10.31 15.40
N GLY A 32 -29.55 -9.21 14.80
CA GLY A 32 -30.20 -7.90 14.90
C GLY A 32 -30.01 -7.22 16.26
N GLU A 33 -29.12 -7.73 17.11
CA GLU A 33 -28.78 -7.12 18.41
C GLU A 33 -27.82 -5.93 18.28
N ASP A 34 -27.19 -5.78 17.12
CA ASP A 34 -26.28 -4.68 16.86
C ASP A 34 -27.01 -3.35 16.60
N LYS A 35 -26.68 -2.33 17.39
CA LYS A 35 -27.26 -0.98 17.22
C LYS A 35 -26.71 -0.33 15.96
N LEU A 36 -27.57 -0.16 14.96
CA LEU A 36 -27.25 0.59 13.75
C LEU A 36 -27.46 2.10 13.98
N ILE A 37 -26.49 2.90 13.55
CA ILE A 37 -26.51 4.36 13.63
C ILE A 37 -26.15 4.99 12.29
N PRO A 38 -26.66 6.19 11.98
CA PRO A 38 -26.23 6.95 10.82
C PRO A 38 -24.81 7.49 10.99
N ILE A 39 -24.07 7.51 9.88
CA ILE A 39 -22.81 8.22 9.73
C ILE A 39 -23.09 9.44 8.86
N TRP A 40 -22.75 10.61 9.38
CA TRP A 40 -22.92 11.88 8.70
C TRP A 40 -21.59 12.39 8.16
N LYS A 41 -21.61 13.14 7.06
CA LYS A 41 -20.44 13.86 6.55
C LYS A 41 -20.58 15.34 6.86
N LYS A 42 -19.49 15.96 7.31
CA LYS A 42 -19.40 17.42 7.43
C LYS A 42 -19.18 18.05 6.05
N ALA A 43 -20.17 18.79 5.56
CA ALA A 43 -20.09 19.50 4.27
C ALA A 43 -19.18 20.74 4.38
N GLY A 44 -19.31 21.51 5.46
CA GLY A 44 -18.48 22.69 5.76
C GLY A 44 -18.60 23.14 7.23
N PRO A 45 -17.92 24.23 7.64
CA PRO A 45 -17.96 24.73 9.03
C PRO A 45 -19.36 25.17 9.49
N ASN A 46 -20.19 25.64 8.56
CA ASN A 46 -21.53 26.20 8.81
C ASN A 46 -22.62 25.55 7.95
N GLU A 47 -22.31 24.44 7.27
CA GLU A 47 -23.27 23.74 6.44
C GLU A 47 -23.87 22.57 7.20
N PRO A 48 -25.16 22.24 6.96
CA PRO A 48 -25.77 21.09 7.58
C PRO A 48 -25.01 19.83 7.20
N HIS A 49 -24.92 18.91 8.14
CA HIS A 49 -24.38 17.59 7.87
C HIS A 49 -25.25 16.87 6.82
N THR A 50 -24.60 16.20 5.88
CA THR A 50 -25.27 15.38 4.86
C THR A 50 -25.12 13.91 5.21
N SER A 51 -26.13 13.07 4.92
CA SER A 51 -26.00 11.63 5.15
C SER A 51 -24.82 11.08 4.35
N PHE A 52 -24.03 10.22 4.99
CA PHE A 52 -22.90 9.53 4.37
C PHE A 52 -23.15 8.04 4.27
N VAL A 53 -23.63 7.45 5.37
CA VAL A 53 -24.15 6.08 5.45
C VAL A 53 -25.35 6.10 6.38
N ASP A 54 -26.51 5.66 5.92
CA ASP A 54 -27.76 5.79 6.69
C ASP A 54 -27.81 4.86 7.91
N ALA A 55 -27.19 3.68 7.82
CA ALA A 55 -27.17 2.70 8.90
C ALA A 55 -25.84 1.94 8.91
N PHE A 56 -25.14 1.97 10.05
CA PHE A 56 -23.88 1.27 10.25
C PHE A 56 -23.74 0.76 11.69
N SER A 57 -23.05 -0.37 11.87
CA SER A 57 -22.78 -0.97 13.18
C SER A 57 -22.05 -0.03 14.12
N ARG A 58 -22.71 0.43 15.20
CA ARG A 58 -22.07 1.22 16.26
C ARG A 58 -20.93 0.43 16.91
N THR A 59 -21.17 -0.85 17.16
CA THR A 59 -20.20 -1.73 17.83
C THR A 59 -18.96 -1.90 16.97
N ALA A 60 -19.12 -2.11 15.66
CA ALA A 60 -17.98 -2.25 14.76
C ALA A 60 -17.16 -0.96 14.66
N LEU A 61 -17.79 0.22 14.53
CA LEU A 61 -17.06 1.49 14.53
C LEU A 61 -16.17 1.65 15.77
N ALA A 62 -16.71 1.32 16.95
CA ALA A 62 -15.98 1.40 18.21
C ALA A 62 -14.87 0.34 18.34
N THR A 63 -15.03 -0.83 17.74
CA THR A 63 -14.03 -1.90 17.72
C THR A 63 -12.87 -1.60 16.77
N PHE A 64 -13.18 -1.12 15.56
CA PHE A 64 -12.18 -0.88 14.50
C PHE A 64 -11.41 0.42 14.70
N SER A 65 -12.00 1.44 15.35
CA SER A 65 -11.37 2.75 15.51
C SER A 65 -11.57 3.30 16.92
N PRO A 66 -10.48 3.48 17.69
CA PRO A 66 -10.51 4.23 18.94
C PRO A 66 -10.99 5.68 18.77
N GLN A 67 -10.78 6.29 17.60
CA GLN A 67 -11.26 7.64 17.33
C GLN A 67 -12.78 7.69 17.20
N TRP A 68 -13.36 6.78 16.41
CA TRP A 68 -14.82 6.67 16.35
C TRP A 68 -15.41 6.24 17.69
N LYS A 69 -14.75 5.35 18.44
CA LYS A 69 -15.18 5.02 19.80
C LYS A 69 -15.32 6.28 20.67
N LYS A 70 -14.31 7.15 20.70
CA LYS A 70 -14.37 8.41 21.46
C LYS A 70 -15.53 9.31 21.01
N GLN A 71 -15.77 9.42 19.70
CA GLN A 71 -16.90 10.17 19.17
C GLN A 71 -18.24 9.56 19.63
N LEU A 72 -18.36 8.23 19.59
CA LEU A 72 -19.57 7.50 19.98
C LEU A 72 -19.82 7.48 21.49
N ASP A 73 -18.78 7.66 22.30
CA ASP A 73 -18.91 7.84 23.75
C ASP A 73 -19.53 9.22 24.07
N LEU A 74 -19.29 10.24 23.23
CA LEU A 74 -19.91 11.58 23.34
C LEU A 74 -21.29 11.66 22.68
N HIS A 75 -21.46 10.99 21.53
CA HIS A 75 -22.67 11.02 20.73
C HIS A 75 -23.11 9.58 20.37
N PRO A 76 -23.86 8.89 21.25
CA PRO A 76 -24.18 7.47 21.07
C PRO A 76 -25.16 7.14 19.94
N GLU A 77 -25.78 8.16 19.34
CA GLU A 77 -26.83 8.01 18.31
C GLU A 77 -26.32 8.19 16.89
N TYR A 78 -25.12 8.76 16.69
CA TYR A 78 -24.59 9.03 15.35
C TYR A 78 -23.07 9.16 15.37
N CYS A 79 -22.46 8.98 14.20
CA CYS A 79 -21.04 9.24 13.98
C CYS A 79 -20.87 10.35 12.92
N VAL A 80 -19.79 11.13 13.00
CA VAL A 80 -19.47 12.15 11.98
C VAL A 80 -18.14 11.82 11.33
N ALA A 81 -18.20 11.52 10.03
CA ALA A 81 -17.05 11.41 9.15
C ALA A 81 -16.42 12.81 8.95
N GLU A 82 -15.48 13.15 9.81
CA GLU A 82 -14.70 14.39 9.77
C GLU A 82 -13.20 14.12 9.63
N GLY A 83 -12.48 15.10 9.09
CA GLY A 83 -11.04 15.04 8.90
C GLY A 83 -10.59 15.17 7.45
N PRO A 84 -9.27 15.25 7.23
CA PRO A 84 -8.68 15.54 5.91
C PRO A 84 -8.90 14.42 4.89
N TYR A 85 -9.10 13.18 5.35
CA TYR A 85 -9.22 11.99 4.50
C TYR A 85 -10.66 11.51 4.27
N ARG A 86 -11.65 12.37 4.49
CA ARG A 86 -13.08 12.02 4.32
C ARG A 86 -13.44 11.45 2.94
N GLY A 87 -12.63 11.70 1.92
CA GLY A 87 -12.81 11.17 0.56
C GLY A 87 -12.73 9.65 0.48
N VAL A 88 -11.93 9.01 1.35
CA VAL A 88 -11.70 7.55 1.33
C VAL A 88 -12.38 6.80 2.47
N PHE A 89 -13.05 7.49 3.38
CA PHE A 89 -13.72 6.86 4.53
C PHE A 89 -14.79 5.85 4.09
N LYS A 90 -15.44 6.07 2.96
CA LYS A 90 -16.42 5.12 2.41
C LYS A 90 -15.77 3.77 2.11
N LEU A 91 -14.58 3.76 1.49
CA LEU A 91 -13.83 2.53 1.19
C LEU A 91 -13.45 1.78 2.47
N ILE A 92 -13.05 2.50 3.52
CA ILE A 92 -12.76 1.90 4.83
C ILE A 92 -14.01 1.31 5.46
N LEU A 93 -15.13 2.03 5.44
CA LEU A 93 -16.40 1.55 5.99
C LEU A 93 -16.92 0.32 5.23
N ASP A 94 -16.78 0.29 3.91
CA ASP A 94 -17.17 -0.85 3.09
C ASP A 94 -16.26 -2.05 3.35
N TRP A 95 -14.95 -1.85 3.55
CA TRP A 95 -14.05 -2.92 4.03
C TRP A 95 -14.43 -3.44 5.41
N ILE A 96 -14.81 -2.57 6.35
CA ILE A 96 -15.27 -2.99 7.68
C ILE A 96 -16.52 -3.87 7.58
N LYS A 97 -17.47 -3.54 6.69
CA LYS A 97 -18.64 -4.39 6.44
C LYS A 97 -18.23 -5.78 5.98
N LEU A 98 -17.29 -5.89 5.04
CA LEU A 98 -16.77 -7.19 4.59
C LEU A 98 -16.14 -7.98 5.76
N CYS A 99 -15.36 -7.33 6.62
CA CYS A 99 -14.80 -7.99 7.80
C CYS A 99 -15.89 -8.51 8.76
N ILE A 100 -16.99 -7.76 8.93
CA ILE A 100 -18.12 -8.18 9.76
C ILE A 100 -18.86 -9.34 9.10
N GLU A 101 -19.17 -9.25 7.80
CA GLU A 101 -19.90 -10.29 7.07
C GLU A 101 -19.17 -11.64 7.12
N GLU A 102 -17.85 -11.62 6.93
CA GLU A 102 -17.00 -12.82 6.99
C GLU A 102 -16.68 -13.24 8.44
N GLY A 103 -16.85 -12.34 9.42
CA GLY A 103 -16.43 -12.55 10.81
C GLY A 103 -14.91 -12.71 10.95
N ASN A 104 -14.13 -12.14 10.02
CA ASN A 104 -12.68 -12.30 9.95
C ASN A 104 -12.00 -11.03 9.43
N ASP A 105 -10.70 -10.92 9.69
CA ASP A 105 -9.85 -9.84 9.21
C ASP A 105 -9.48 -10.08 7.74
N VAL A 106 -10.29 -9.55 6.83
CA VAL A 106 -10.16 -9.79 5.39
C VAL A 106 -9.20 -8.82 4.72
N LYS A 107 -8.57 -9.29 3.64
CA LYS A 107 -7.73 -8.44 2.78
C LYS A 107 -8.56 -7.29 2.21
N PHE A 108 -8.04 -6.07 2.31
CA PHE A 108 -8.66 -4.91 1.67
C PHE A 108 -8.82 -5.14 0.16
N PRO A 109 -10.01 -4.89 -0.43
CA PRO A 109 -10.29 -5.11 -1.85
C PRO A 109 -9.28 -4.42 -2.76
N ASP A 110 -9.13 -4.92 -3.98
CA ASP A 110 -8.37 -4.21 -5.00
C ASP A 110 -9.17 -2.99 -5.46
N ILE A 111 -8.49 -1.86 -5.65
CA ILE A 111 -9.12 -0.61 -6.08
C ILE A 111 -9.13 -0.65 -7.60
N GLU A 112 -10.30 -0.69 -8.22
CA GLU A 112 -10.43 -0.68 -9.67
C GLU A 112 -9.95 0.67 -10.24
N GLU A 113 -9.26 0.62 -11.38
CA GLU A 113 -8.91 1.82 -12.12
C GLU A 113 -10.21 2.34 -12.75
N PRO A 114 -10.58 3.62 -12.57
CA PRO A 114 -11.76 4.16 -13.21
C PRO A 114 -11.63 3.96 -14.73
N GLU A 115 -12.62 3.31 -15.35
CA GLU A 115 -12.59 2.99 -16.78
C GLU A 115 -12.34 4.26 -17.59
N THR A 116 -11.24 4.24 -18.33
CA THR A 116 -10.75 5.42 -19.03
C THR A 116 -11.44 5.54 -20.37
N ASN A 117 -12.29 6.56 -20.55
CA ASN A 117 -12.76 6.93 -21.88
C ASN A 117 -11.64 7.74 -22.57
N PRO A 118 -10.99 7.26 -23.64
CA PRO A 118 -9.73 7.84 -24.13
C PRO A 118 -9.84 9.22 -24.77
N LYS A 119 -11.04 9.79 -24.91
CA LYS A 119 -11.29 10.98 -25.74
C LYS A 119 -11.53 12.28 -24.98
N GLU A 120 -11.68 12.27 -23.66
CA GLU A 120 -12.07 13.49 -22.91
C GLU A 120 -11.00 14.00 -21.92
N ASP A 121 -9.97 13.22 -21.59
CA ASP A 121 -9.13 13.49 -20.41
C ASP A 121 -7.75 14.11 -20.69
N ALA A 122 -7.60 14.83 -21.79
CA ALA A 122 -6.39 15.62 -22.06
C ALA A 122 -6.30 16.92 -21.24
N LYS A 123 -7.23 17.17 -20.29
CA LYS A 123 -7.29 18.44 -19.53
C LYS A 123 -7.38 18.31 -18.01
N GLU A 124 -7.32 17.11 -17.44
CA GLU A 124 -7.33 17.01 -15.98
C GLU A 124 -6.31 16.00 -15.45
N TYR A 125 -5.24 16.55 -14.85
CA TYR A 125 -4.44 15.93 -13.79
C TYR A 125 -5.30 15.57 -12.55
N LYS A 126 -6.48 14.95 -12.74
CA LYS A 126 -7.47 14.60 -11.70
C LYS A 126 -7.97 13.16 -11.77
N ARG A 127 -7.32 12.26 -12.50
CA ARG A 127 -7.57 10.84 -12.23
C ARG A 127 -6.78 10.46 -10.97
N GLN A 128 -7.49 10.27 -9.86
CA GLN A 128 -6.89 9.70 -8.65
C GLN A 128 -6.44 8.28 -9.00
N HIS A 129 -5.17 8.15 -9.35
CA HIS A 129 -4.56 6.88 -9.65
C HIS A 129 -4.69 5.95 -8.42
N GLN A 130 -4.76 4.63 -8.61
CA GLN A 130 -4.92 3.67 -7.52
C GLN A 130 -3.91 3.87 -6.39
N LEU A 131 -2.68 4.26 -6.74
CA LEU A 131 -1.63 4.64 -5.79
C LEU A 131 -2.07 5.75 -4.83
N HIS A 132 -2.67 6.84 -5.33
CA HIS A 132 -3.10 7.97 -4.52
C HIS A 132 -4.23 7.58 -3.58
N ILE A 133 -5.19 6.80 -4.07
CA ILE A 133 -6.29 6.27 -3.26
C ILE A 133 -5.73 5.38 -2.16
N LEU A 134 -4.78 4.48 -2.47
CA LEU A 134 -4.13 3.62 -1.47
C LEU A 134 -3.41 4.44 -0.39
N LEU A 135 -2.65 5.46 -0.79
CA LEU A 135 -1.94 6.33 0.15
C LEU A 135 -2.92 7.08 1.06
N ASP A 136 -4.03 7.57 0.52
CA ASP A 136 -5.08 8.21 1.30
C ASP A 136 -5.81 7.24 2.22
N VAL A 137 -6.05 5.99 1.81
CA VAL A 137 -6.61 4.95 2.67
C VAL A 137 -5.66 4.62 3.83
N ILE A 138 -4.36 4.50 3.59
CA ILE A 138 -3.37 4.27 4.64
C ILE A 138 -3.33 5.47 5.62
N ALA A 139 -3.30 6.69 5.10
CA ALA A 139 -3.31 7.90 5.94
C ALA A 139 -4.61 8.04 6.74
N ALA A 140 -5.75 7.71 6.15
CA ALA A 140 -7.04 7.63 6.83
C ALA A 140 -7.06 6.57 7.93
N ALA A 141 -6.49 5.39 7.67
CA ALA A 141 -6.38 4.32 8.66
C ALA A 141 -5.52 4.75 9.87
N ASN A 142 -4.41 5.46 9.62
CA ASN A 142 -3.60 6.07 10.67
C ASN A 142 -4.36 7.13 11.46
N TYR A 143 -5.07 8.02 10.77
CA TYR A 143 -5.90 9.04 11.38
C TYR A 143 -6.96 8.43 12.30
N LEU A 144 -7.66 7.40 11.83
CA LEU A 144 -8.69 6.67 12.56
C LEU A 144 -8.11 5.70 13.61
N GLN A 145 -6.79 5.50 13.64
CA GLN A 145 -6.11 4.55 14.51
C GLN A 145 -6.61 3.11 14.36
N ILE A 146 -6.88 2.69 13.12
CA ILE A 146 -7.24 1.31 12.80
C ILE A 146 -6.00 0.42 13.04
N PRO A 147 -6.15 -0.75 13.68
CA PRO A 147 -5.04 -1.67 13.93
C PRO A 147 -4.21 -1.94 12.68
N GLU A 148 -2.91 -1.63 12.75
CA GLU A 148 -2.02 -1.59 11.60
C GLU A 148 -1.93 -2.94 10.87
N ALA A 149 -1.85 -4.04 11.62
CA ALA A 149 -1.71 -5.37 11.04
C ALA A 149 -2.97 -5.86 10.31
N SER A 150 -4.13 -5.27 10.61
CA SER A 150 -5.39 -5.62 9.98
C SER A 150 -5.57 -4.94 8.63
N LEU A 151 -5.26 -3.64 8.55
CA LEU A 151 -5.50 -2.88 7.33
C LEU A 151 -4.22 -2.44 6.62
N GLN A 152 -3.27 -1.87 7.36
CA GLN A 152 -2.20 -1.08 6.74
C GLN A 152 -1.06 -1.93 6.21
N THR A 153 -0.64 -3.01 6.88
CA THR A 153 0.52 -3.81 6.46
C THR A 153 0.39 -4.31 5.02
N GLY A 154 -0.78 -4.87 4.67
CA GLY A 154 -1.06 -5.34 3.31
C GLY A 154 -1.11 -4.20 2.29
N LEU A 155 -1.69 -3.06 2.68
CA LEU A 155 -1.78 -1.88 1.83
C LEU A 155 -0.42 -1.22 1.57
N LYS A 156 0.46 -1.11 2.58
CA LYS A 156 1.81 -0.57 2.44
C LYS A 156 2.62 -1.38 1.43
N LYS A 157 2.59 -2.72 1.51
CA LYS A 157 3.26 -3.60 0.53
C LYS A 157 2.69 -3.41 -0.88
N ARG A 158 1.37 -3.29 -1.01
CA ARG A 158 0.69 -3.06 -2.30
C ARG A 158 1.04 -1.69 -2.88
N ALA A 159 1.01 -0.64 -2.07
CA ALA A 159 1.33 0.72 -2.45
C ALA A 159 2.77 0.84 -2.97
N ALA A 160 3.74 0.18 -2.34
CA ALA A 160 5.10 0.07 -2.86
C ALA A 160 5.16 -0.64 -4.23
N GLY A 161 4.32 -1.65 -4.45
CA GLY A 161 4.18 -2.32 -5.75
C GLY A 161 3.70 -1.37 -6.86
N TYR A 162 2.67 -0.57 -6.57
CA TYR A 162 2.16 0.45 -7.49
C TYR A 162 3.14 1.61 -7.70
N ALA A 163 3.80 2.08 -6.65
CA ALA A 163 4.77 3.17 -6.74
C ALA A 163 5.87 2.87 -7.77
N ARG A 164 6.34 1.62 -7.86
CA ARG A 164 7.36 1.25 -8.87
C ARG A 164 6.90 1.41 -10.33
N LYS A 165 5.60 1.47 -10.58
CA LYS A 165 5.01 1.49 -11.92
C LYS A 165 4.38 2.85 -12.28
N HIS A 166 4.08 3.68 -11.28
CA HIS A 166 3.26 4.87 -11.46
C HIS A 166 3.89 6.08 -10.78
N ILE A 167 3.81 7.23 -11.46
CA ILE A 167 4.28 8.52 -10.94
C ILE A 167 3.22 9.09 -9.99
N ILE A 168 3.67 9.47 -8.80
CA ILE A 168 2.86 10.14 -7.79
C ILE A 168 2.68 11.63 -8.12
N ASP A 169 1.56 12.23 -7.73
CA ASP A 169 1.32 13.67 -7.91
C ASP A 169 2.13 14.47 -6.87
N LEU A 170 2.84 15.51 -7.30
CA LEU A 170 3.64 16.36 -6.40
C LEU A 170 2.81 17.08 -5.35
N ARG A 171 1.52 17.36 -5.59
CA ARG A 171 0.60 17.87 -4.57
C ARG A 171 0.42 16.87 -3.43
N LEU A 172 0.36 15.58 -3.75
CA LEU A 172 0.32 14.52 -2.75
C LEU A 172 1.66 14.40 -2.02
N VAL A 173 2.79 14.50 -2.74
CA VAL A 173 4.13 14.52 -2.13
C VAL A 173 4.26 15.69 -1.16
N LYS A 174 3.89 16.92 -1.58
CA LYS A 174 3.87 18.11 -0.72
C LYS A 174 3.05 17.88 0.55
N ARG A 175 1.88 17.23 0.43
CA ARG A 175 1.06 16.88 1.60
C ARG A 175 1.77 15.88 2.51
N ILE A 176 2.35 14.81 1.96
CA ILE A 176 3.05 13.76 2.71
C ILE A 176 4.26 14.30 3.48
N TYR A 177 4.98 15.27 2.90
CA TYR A 177 6.18 15.86 3.49
C TYR A 177 5.94 17.16 4.26
N SER A 178 4.71 17.67 4.30
CA SER A 178 4.38 18.88 5.06
C SER A 178 4.35 18.58 6.56
N SER A 179 5.00 19.44 7.34
CA SER A 179 4.98 19.40 8.80
C SER A 179 3.61 19.74 9.41
N GLU A 180 2.70 20.31 8.62
CA GLU A 180 1.41 20.83 9.11
C GLU A 180 0.30 19.77 9.24
N VAL A 181 0.50 18.57 8.67
CA VAL A 181 -0.59 17.59 8.49
C VAL A 181 -0.64 16.52 9.61
N GLY A 182 0.20 16.66 10.64
CA GLY A 182 0.17 15.85 11.88
C GLY A 182 0.72 14.43 11.72
N ASP A 183 0.86 13.71 12.85
CA ASP A 183 1.54 12.42 13.00
C ASP A 183 0.95 11.24 12.18
N HIS A 184 -0.10 11.47 11.39
CA HIS A 184 -0.80 10.44 10.62
C HIS A 184 -0.12 10.09 9.29
N LEU A 185 0.84 10.92 8.88
CA LEU A 185 1.68 10.68 7.72
C LEU A 185 2.98 10.00 8.16
N THR A 186 3.04 8.67 8.00
CA THR A 186 4.15 7.86 8.51
C THR A 186 5.36 7.86 7.56
N SER A 187 6.50 7.41 8.07
CA SER A 187 7.70 7.14 7.25
C SER A 187 7.40 6.23 6.05
N ASP A 188 6.44 5.32 6.17
CA ASP A 188 6.07 4.41 5.09
C ASP A 188 5.43 5.13 3.90
N LEU A 189 4.61 6.16 4.15
CA LEU A 189 4.02 6.96 3.06
C LEU A 189 5.09 7.76 2.33
N ARG A 190 6.07 8.29 3.07
CA ARG A 190 7.27 8.94 2.49
C ARG A 190 8.08 7.95 1.66
N GLU A 191 8.33 6.75 2.18
CA GLU A 191 9.02 5.71 1.45
C GLU A 191 8.31 5.35 0.14
N VAL A 192 6.99 5.18 0.15
CA VAL A 192 6.22 4.89 -1.07
C VAL A 192 6.28 6.05 -2.08
N ALA A 193 6.18 7.30 -1.62
CA ALA A 193 6.33 8.47 -2.47
C ALA A 193 7.74 8.55 -3.09
N ALA A 194 8.77 8.31 -2.29
CA ALA A 194 10.16 8.29 -2.75
C ALA A 194 10.41 7.14 -3.75
N ILE A 195 9.87 5.94 -3.53
CA ILE A 195 9.94 4.83 -4.49
C ILE A 195 9.34 5.23 -5.83
N SER A 196 8.19 5.91 -5.82
CA SER A 196 7.50 6.32 -7.05
C SER A 196 8.32 7.29 -7.88
N ILE A 197 8.84 8.33 -7.25
CA ILE A 197 9.71 9.33 -7.90
C ILE A 197 11.01 8.67 -8.38
N PHE A 198 11.65 7.89 -7.52
CA PHE A 198 12.92 7.23 -7.82
C PHE A 198 12.82 6.28 -9.00
N GLU A 199 11.81 5.41 -9.05
CA GLU A 199 11.67 4.45 -10.15
C GLU A 199 11.31 5.15 -11.46
N ALA A 200 10.52 6.23 -11.42
CA ALA A 200 10.26 7.04 -12.61
C ALA A 200 11.54 7.70 -13.17
N TRP A 201 12.41 8.20 -12.29
CA TRP A 201 13.73 8.71 -12.68
C TRP A 201 14.63 7.59 -13.21
N TRP A 202 14.72 6.46 -12.48
CA TRP A 202 15.59 5.33 -12.81
C TRP A 202 15.24 4.66 -14.13
N THR A 203 13.96 4.68 -14.52
CA THR A 203 13.46 4.12 -15.78
C THR A 203 13.44 5.13 -16.92
N HIS A 204 14.04 6.32 -16.74
CA HIS A 204 14.07 7.41 -17.71
C HIS A 204 12.69 7.97 -18.09
N LYS A 205 11.63 7.64 -17.35
CA LYS A 205 10.28 8.15 -17.62
C LYS A 205 10.19 9.67 -17.41
N LEU A 206 10.98 10.20 -16.47
CA LEU A 206 11.03 11.65 -16.24
C LEU A 206 11.84 12.42 -17.29
N ASP A 207 12.50 11.73 -18.23
CA ASP A 207 13.22 12.38 -19.33
C ASP A 207 12.28 12.75 -20.50
N ASP A 208 11.03 12.27 -20.46
CA ASP A 208 10.03 12.60 -21.48
C ASP A 208 9.57 14.07 -21.32
N PRO A 209 9.45 14.85 -22.41
CA PRO A 209 9.11 16.28 -22.34
C PRO A 209 7.76 16.59 -21.67
N GLU A 210 6.85 15.61 -21.60
CA GLU A 210 5.57 15.77 -20.90
C GLU A 210 5.74 15.94 -19.37
N PHE A 211 6.91 15.59 -18.82
CA PHE A 211 7.23 15.73 -17.40
C PHE A 211 8.17 16.90 -17.08
N ASP A 212 8.48 17.79 -18.03
CA ASP A 212 9.37 18.95 -17.78
C ASP A 212 8.90 19.84 -16.61
N GLU A 213 7.59 20.12 -16.54
CA GLU A 213 6.99 20.88 -15.43
C GLU A 213 7.08 20.11 -14.11
N TYR A 214 6.82 18.80 -14.15
CA TYR A 214 6.93 17.92 -12.99
C TYR A 214 8.35 17.90 -12.44
N VAL A 215 9.36 17.76 -13.31
CA VAL A 215 10.78 17.76 -12.91
C VAL A 215 11.16 19.10 -12.31
N SER A 216 10.75 20.20 -12.94
CA SER A 216 11.02 21.56 -12.44
C SER A 216 10.44 21.79 -11.03
N GLU A 217 9.19 21.38 -10.78
CA GLU A 217 8.57 21.47 -9.46
C GLU A 217 9.24 20.53 -8.44
N LEU A 218 9.59 19.31 -8.85
CA LEU A 218 10.28 18.35 -8.01
C LEU A 218 11.67 18.84 -7.57
N GLU A 219 12.44 19.46 -8.46
CA GLU A 219 13.74 20.05 -8.12
C GLU A 219 13.61 21.13 -7.05
N GLN A 220 12.63 22.03 -7.20
CA GLN A 220 12.34 23.03 -6.18
C GLN A 220 11.94 22.38 -4.85
N MET A 221 11.10 21.35 -4.88
CA MET A 221 10.68 20.62 -3.67
C MET A 221 11.85 19.93 -2.95
N ARG A 222 12.84 19.39 -3.68
CA ARG A 222 14.03 18.78 -3.07
C ARG A 222 14.88 19.79 -2.31
N VAL A 223 14.92 21.04 -2.78
CA VAL A 223 15.60 22.14 -2.08
C VAL A 223 14.80 22.58 -0.85
N ASP A 224 13.49 22.75 -1.00
CA ASP A 224 12.62 23.26 0.07
C ASP A 224 12.37 22.22 1.18
N VAL A 225 12.45 20.94 0.86
CA VAL A 225 12.18 19.81 1.76
C VAL A 225 13.40 18.87 1.78
N PRO A 226 14.41 19.12 2.64
CA PRO A 226 15.61 18.30 2.69
C PRO A 226 15.32 16.81 2.94
N LYS A 227 14.27 16.51 3.70
CA LYS A 227 13.88 15.13 3.99
C LYS A 227 13.42 14.35 2.75
N LEU A 228 12.83 15.03 1.76
CA LEU A 228 12.50 14.40 0.48
C LEU A 228 13.76 13.99 -0.26
N ASP A 229 14.77 14.86 -0.30
CA ASP A 229 16.04 14.57 -0.95
C ASP A 229 16.79 13.40 -0.27
N GLU A 230 16.80 13.39 1.07
CA GLU A 230 17.34 12.27 1.86
C GLU A 230 16.65 10.94 1.51
N ASP A 231 15.30 10.91 1.52
CA ASP A 231 14.55 9.69 1.26
C ASP A 231 14.76 9.19 -0.19
N LEU A 232 14.93 10.09 -1.16
CA LEU A 232 15.31 9.74 -2.54
C LEU A 232 16.74 9.16 -2.61
N HIS A 233 17.68 9.73 -1.85
CA HIS A 233 19.04 9.20 -1.75
C HIS A 233 19.06 7.80 -1.12
N GLU A 234 18.24 7.55 -0.10
CA GLU A 234 18.07 6.22 0.49
C GLU A 234 17.58 5.19 -0.53
N GLN A 235 16.61 5.56 -1.40
CA GLN A 235 16.17 4.66 -2.48
C GLN A 235 17.28 4.33 -3.47
N PHE A 236 18.12 5.32 -3.81
CA PHE A 236 19.30 5.10 -4.64
C PHE A 236 20.29 4.12 -3.99
N ILE A 237 20.60 4.28 -2.70
CA ILE A 237 21.48 3.37 -1.95
C ILE A 237 20.88 1.95 -1.94
N LYS A 238 19.59 1.80 -1.57
CA LYS A 238 18.89 0.51 -1.57
C LYS A 238 19.00 -0.21 -2.92
N LYS A 239 18.81 0.53 -4.03
CA LYS A 239 18.93 -0.03 -5.39
C LYS A 239 20.36 -0.48 -5.70
N LYS A 240 21.35 0.33 -5.35
CA LYS A 240 22.77 0.04 -5.57
C LYS A 240 23.21 -1.22 -4.80
N GLU A 241 22.84 -1.33 -3.53
CA GLU A 241 23.12 -2.49 -2.69
C GLU A 241 22.45 -3.76 -3.23
N PHE A 242 21.19 -3.66 -3.67
CA PHE A 242 20.48 -4.78 -4.29
C PHE A 242 21.18 -5.29 -5.55
N ILE A 243 21.61 -4.38 -6.45
CA ILE A 243 22.33 -4.75 -7.67
C ILE A 243 23.68 -5.40 -7.34
N ALA A 244 24.41 -4.86 -6.36
CA ALA A 244 25.67 -5.44 -5.90
C ALA A 244 25.47 -6.84 -5.32
N GLY A 245 24.45 -7.02 -4.47
CA GLY A 245 24.08 -8.32 -3.91
C GLY A 245 23.68 -9.33 -4.98
N LYS A 246 22.88 -8.94 -5.97
CA LYS A 246 22.53 -9.81 -7.11
C LYS A 246 23.73 -10.18 -7.97
N ARG A 247 24.68 -9.25 -8.16
CA ARG A 247 25.94 -9.53 -8.86
C ARG A 247 26.79 -10.53 -8.09
N GLU A 248 26.87 -10.39 -6.77
CA GLU A 248 27.60 -11.31 -5.90
C GLU A 248 26.93 -12.70 -5.85
N GLU A 249 25.61 -12.77 -5.77
CA GLU A 249 24.83 -14.01 -5.83
C GLU A 249 25.07 -14.75 -7.15
N ARG A 250 25.01 -14.05 -8.29
CA ARG A 250 25.34 -14.62 -9.61
C ARG A 250 26.79 -15.08 -9.70
N LYS A 251 27.73 -14.34 -9.11
CA LYS A 251 29.15 -14.74 -9.06
C LYS A 251 29.32 -16.03 -8.24
N ARG A 252 28.72 -16.08 -7.05
CA ARG A 252 28.76 -17.26 -6.16
C ARG A 252 28.12 -18.48 -6.82
N ALA A 253 27.01 -18.32 -7.54
CA ALA A 253 26.38 -19.40 -8.30
C ALA A 253 27.32 -19.96 -9.38
N ARG A 254 27.98 -19.07 -10.15
CA ARG A 254 28.97 -19.47 -11.17
C ARG A 254 30.19 -20.18 -10.55
N ASP A 255 30.71 -19.67 -9.44
CA ASP A 255 31.86 -20.26 -8.75
C ASP A 255 31.49 -21.63 -8.14
N ALA A 256 30.23 -21.82 -7.70
CA ALA A 256 29.70 -23.10 -7.23
C ALA A 256 29.51 -24.11 -8.37
N GLU A 257 29.04 -23.69 -9.55
CA GLU A 257 28.95 -24.54 -10.75
C GLU A 257 30.34 -24.99 -11.21
N PHE A 258 31.35 -24.11 -11.15
CA PHE A 258 32.73 -24.42 -11.50
C PHE A 258 33.40 -25.35 -10.48
N SER A 259 32.97 -25.30 -9.21
CA SER A 259 33.44 -26.16 -8.12
C SER A 259 32.70 -27.50 -8.04
N ALA A 260 31.53 -27.63 -8.67
CA ALA A 260 30.73 -28.86 -8.73
C ALA A 260 30.95 -29.68 -10.02
N ALA A 261 31.76 -29.18 -10.96
CA ALA A 261 32.24 -29.99 -12.07
C ALA A 261 33.11 -31.13 -11.51
N PRO A 262 32.84 -32.41 -11.83
CA PRO A 262 33.71 -33.49 -11.44
C PRO A 262 35.08 -33.25 -12.07
N VAL A 263 36.12 -33.21 -11.24
CA VAL A 263 37.51 -33.34 -11.67
C VAL A 263 37.66 -34.78 -12.15
N ASP A 264 37.27 -35.05 -13.40
CA ASP A 264 37.65 -36.28 -14.06
C ASP A 264 39.10 -36.14 -14.53
N ASN A 265 40.01 -36.63 -13.70
CA ASN A 265 41.42 -36.75 -14.04
C ASN A 265 41.58 -37.85 -15.09
N GLY A 266 41.75 -37.46 -16.36
CA GLY A 266 41.99 -38.43 -17.43
C GLY A 266 42.51 -37.84 -18.75
N PHE A 267 43.81 -37.53 -18.78
CA PHE A 267 44.76 -37.72 -19.90
C PHE A 267 44.47 -37.13 -21.31
N ASP A 268 45.38 -36.25 -21.76
CA ASP A 268 45.83 -35.93 -23.13
C ASP A 268 44.87 -36.11 -24.33
N ASN A 269 44.45 -35.00 -24.96
CA ASN A 269 44.94 -34.66 -26.32
C ASN A 269 44.61 -33.21 -26.75
N PRO A 270 45.44 -32.56 -27.59
CA PRO A 270 45.37 -31.13 -27.93
C PRO A 270 44.70 -30.89 -29.28
N HIS A 271 43.50 -30.29 -29.32
CA HIS A 271 42.94 -29.68 -30.53
C HIS A 271 42.25 -28.35 -30.17
N GLY A 272 42.97 -27.23 -30.30
CA GLY A 272 42.36 -25.98 -30.78
C GLY A 272 42.26 -26.03 -32.31
N PRO A 273 41.63 -25.06 -33.02
CA PRO A 273 41.23 -23.69 -32.65
C PRO A 273 39.69 -23.49 -32.86
N THR A 274 39.03 -22.36 -32.59
CA THR A 274 39.05 -21.07 -33.30
C THR A 274 38.04 -20.10 -32.67
N ASP A 275 38.37 -18.81 -32.71
CA ASP A 275 37.53 -17.61 -32.84
C ASP A 275 36.03 -17.67 -32.56
N GLY A 276 35.54 -16.72 -31.75
CA GLY A 276 34.11 -16.43 -31.68
C GLY A 276 33.71 -15.29 -30.76
N GLY A 277 33.92 -14.05 -31.23
CA GLY A 277 32.89 -13.01 -31.14
C GLY A 277 32.58 -12.41 -29.78
N TRP A 278 33.39 -11.42 -29.39
CA TRP A 278 32.88 -10.23 -28.70
C TRP A 278 32.14 -9.37 -29.74
N ASP A 279 30.95 -9.79 -30.18
CA ASP A 279 29.98 -8.90 -30.83
C ASP A 279 28.62 -9.58 -31.02
N SER A 280 27.66 -9.18 -30.20
CA SER A 280 26.24 -9.10 -30.54
C SER A 280 25.56 -8.27 -29.46
N VAL A 281 25.73 -6.96 -29.61
CA VAL A 281 24.69 -5.99 -29.26
C VAL A 281 23.58 -6.19 -30.30
N ASP A 282 22.47 -6.75 -29.84
CA ASP A 282 21.09 -6.40 -30.21
C ASP A 282 20.18 -7.62 -30.05
N GLY A 283 19.52 -7.63 -28.89
CA GLY A 283 18.48 -8.57 -28.53
C GLY A 283 17.71 -7.98 -27.37
N ALA A 284 16.75 -7.11 -27.68
CA ALA A 284 15.70 -6.70 -26.76
C ALA A 284 15.09 -7.96 -26.14
N GLY A 285 15.37 -8.19 -24.86
CA GLY A 285 15.03 -9.42 -24.16
C GLY A 285 14.90 -9.14 -22.68
N ASP A 286 13.75 -8.56 -22.34
CA ASP A 286 13.00 -8.86 -21.11
C ASP A 286 13.81 -9.16 -19.85
N ALA A 287 14.40 -8.11 -19.27
CA ALA A 287 14.99 -8.13 -17.94
C ALA A 287 14.03 -7.55 -16.87
N GLY A 288 12.71 -7.63 -17.10
CA GLY A 288 11.68 -7.07 -16.23
C GLY A 288 11.22 -7.99 -15.10
N ASP A 289 11.41 -9.31 -15.20
CA ASP A 289 10.68 -10.26 -14.36
C ASP A 289 11.30 -10.61 -13.02
N GLY A 290 12.59 -10.31 -12.81
CA GLY A 290 13.29 -10.65 -11.57
C GLY A 290 12.84 -9.85 -10.33
N TRP A 291 12.18 -8.71 -10.53
CA TRP A 291 11.60 -7.89 -9.44
C TRP A 291 10.21 -8.37 -9.03
N ASN A 292 9.45 -9.00 -9.94
CA ASN A 292 8.06 -9.40 -9.71
C ASN A 292 7.94 -10.60 -8.73
N GLN A 293 8.99 -11.43 -8.61
CA GLN A 293 8.95 -12.64 -7.77
C GLN A 293 9.41 -12.45 -6.32
N ALA A 294 10.18 -11.40 -6.00
CA ALA A 294 10.62 -11.18 -4.62
C ALA A 294 9.48 -10.81 -3.66
N ALA A 295 8.31 -10.41 -4.19
CA ALA A 295 7.09 -10.24 -3.41
C ALA A 295 6.31 -11.56 -3.18
N ALA A 296 6.60 -12.61 -3.97
CA ALA A 296 5.91 -13.90 -3.97
C ALA A 296 6.66 -15.02 -3.21
N VAL A 297 7.97 -14.91 -2.96
CA VAL A 297 8.77 -15.96 -2.27
C VAL A 297 8.86 -15.72 -0.75
N VAL A 298 7.75 -15.36 -0.12
CA VAL A 298 7.51 -15.59 1.33
C VAL A 298 6.10 -16.16 1.50
N THR A 299 5.79 -17.21 0.74
CA THR A 299 4.69 -18.13 1.02
C THR A 299 5.27 -19.52 1.07
N ASN A 300 5.77 -19.90 2.23
CA ASN A 300 5.77 -21.29 2.67
C ASN A 300 5.95 -21.28 4.17
N GLU A 301 4.82 -21.14 4.86
CA GLU A 301 4.46 -21.95 6.03
C GLU A 301 2.99 -21.65 6.39
N GLY A 302 2.09 -22.53 5.93
CA GLY A 302 0.74 -22.72 6.49
C GLY A 302 -0.43 -22.01 5.80
N ALA A 303 -0.82 -22.44 4.59
CA ALA A 303 -2.17 -22.20 4.07
C ALA A 303 -2.82 -23.56 3.76
N ALA A 304 -3.68 -24.02 4.66
CA ALA A 304 -4.58 -25.12 4.41
C ALA A 304 -5.77 -24.59 3.58
N ASP A 305 -5.93 -25.19 2.41
CA ASP A 305 -7.13 -25.47 1.62
C ASP A 305 -8.50 -25.15 2.27
N TRP A 306 -9.23 -24.15 1.74
CA TRP A 306 -10.64 -23.86 2.11
C TRP A 306 -11.53 -23.51 0.90
N GLU A 307 -11.14 -23.87 -0.32
CA GLU A 307 -12.05 -23.75 -1.46
C GLU A 307 -13.09 -24.88 -1.46
N LYS A 308 -14.20 -24.66 -0.74
CA LYS A 308 -15.55 -25.10 -1.13
C LYS A 308 -16.58 -24.66 -0.11
N THR A 309 -17.38 -23.64 -0.45
CA THR A 309 -18.84 -23.70 -0.33
C THR A 309 -19.47 -22.63 -1.22
N THR A 310 -20.15 -23.10 -2.26
CA THR A 310 -21.27 -22.43 -2.91
C THR A 310 -22.45 -22.36 -1.94
N GLU A 311 -23.09 -21.20 -1.78
CA GLU A 311 -24.53 -20.94 -2.01
C GLU A 311 -25.05 -19.69 -1.28
N GLU A 312 -25.85 -18.93 -2.04
CA GLU A 312 -26.91 -17.97 -1.70
C GLU A 312 -26.63 -16.75 -0.79
N LYS A 313 -26.48 -15.60 -1.45
CA LYS A 313 -26.56 -14.24 -0.89
C LYS A 313 -27.94 -13.96 -0.25
N PRO A 314 -28.02 -13.42 0.98
CA PRO A 314 -29.18 -12.67 1.42
C PRO A 314 -29.20 -11.32 0.69
N SER A 315 -30.32 -11.00 0.06
CA SER A 315 -30.50 -9.72 -0.64
C SER A 315 -30.60 -8.58 0.37
N TRP A 316 -29.56 -7.74 0.44
CA TRP A 316 -29.75 -6.36 0.85
C TRP A 316 -30.63 -5.69 -0.21
N GLY A 317 -31.86 -5.35 0.17
CA GLY A 317 -32.82 -4.71 -0.72
C GLY A 317 -32.31 -3.36 -1.23
N ALA A 318 -32.03 -3.35 -2.53
CA ALA A 318 -32.36 -2.36 -3.56
C ALA A 318 -32.05 -0.86 -3.34
N ALA A 319 -31.20 -0.40 -4.26
CA ALA A 319 -31.26 0.86 -5.01
C ALA A 319 -31.02 2.19 -4.26
N SER A 320 -29.83 2.74 -4.46
CA SER A 320 -29.77 4.06 -5.10
C SER A 320 -28.65 4.06 -6.14
N ASP A 321 -28.98 4.62 -7.29
CA ASP A 321 -28.20 4.63 -8.51
C ASP A 321 -26.77 5.12 -8.36
N SER A 322 -25.95 4.54 -9.24
CA SER A 322 -24.71 5.09 -9.80
C SER A 322 -24.61 6.61 -9.70
N ILE A 323 -23.73 7.11 -8.83
CA ILE A 323 -22.88 8.25 -9.16
C ILE A 323 -21.51 8.04 -8.49
N TRP A 324 -20.49 8.07 -9.34
CA TRP A 324 -19.03 7.98 -9.14
C TRP A 324 -18.48 6.56 -9.08
#